data_AF-A0A2S7IYJ6-F1
#
_entry.id   AF-A0A2S7IYJ6-F1
#
_cell.length_a   1.000
_cell.length_b   1.000
_cell.length_c   1.000
_cell.angle_alpha   90.00
_cell.angle_beta   90.00
_cell.angle_gamma   90.00
#
_symmetry.space_group_name_H-M   'P 1'
#
loop_
_entity.id
_entity.type
_entity.pdbx_description
1 polymer ?
#
loop_
_entity_poly.entity_id
_entity_poly.type
_entity_poly.pdbx_seq_one_letter_code
_entity_poly.pdbx_strand_id
1 'polypeptide(L)'
;MKPAQTVMNYPASASADWKVYWRTSPIRHLQLHWRHVQLSLPNRKNKANLVAMSGSFIALRPSDLPLVCVVRNAAPYMKSFLRYYRELGVTRFIVVDDRSDDGTTEILSAAPDVDLFGSNVRYAEADRGRAWRDALFNLYGRERWYLSVDADEFFVFPRMEQRDIRSFINELDQNGIRRCLAPMIDMYPGGLLRDGIFVDDGTKYPFEVSSHFDGDGYTATPEKFGVAVRGGPRLRLFGRSMRLSKFPLMWVDKKTDYRRGSIHGPGPCFRNFLPATGALLHYRFSSLSVGEFKRIASEKSHAGGAEHYRAIIENERFSDELSLVYEGSVQYTGSDCLVKRGFMAELGDMERGSRPTCRVSA
;
A
#
# COMPACT_ATOMS: atom_id res chain seq x y z
N MET A 1 -34.69 -2.23 -6.37
CA MET A 1 -33.82 -3.37 -6.75
C MET A 1 -32.39 -3.05 -6.38
N LYS A 2 -31.72 -3.84 -5.53
CA LYS A 2 -30.26 -3.73 -5.38
C LYS A 2 -29.65 -4.09 -6.76
N PRO A 3 -28.81 -3.23 -7.37
CA PRO A 3 -28.16 -3.59 -8.63
C PRO A 3 -27.38 -4.88 -8.42
N ALA A 4 -27.49 -5.83 -9.36
CA ALA A 4 -26.72 -7.06 -9.35
C ALA A 4 -25.24 -6.71 -9.13
N GLN A 5 -24.65 -7.21 -8.04
CA GLN A 5 -23.24 -6.95 -7.76
C GLN A 5 -22.43 -7.62 -8.88
N THR A 6 -21.64 -6.83 -9.60
CA THR A 6 -20.70 -7.37 -10.57
C THR A 6 -19.71 -8.25 -9.82
N VAL A 7 -19.75 -9.56 -10.08
CA VAL A 7 -18.84 -10.52 -9.46
C VAL A 7 -17.44 -10.28 -10.05
N MET A 8 -16.48 -9.92 -9.20
CA MET A 8 -15.07 -9.83 -9.57
C MET A 8 -14.38 -11.08 -9.06
N ASN A 9 -13.95 -11.95 -9.96
CA ASN A 9 -13.13 -13.10 -9.61
C ASN A 9 -11.75 -12.60 -9.16
N TYR A 10 -11.32 -13.04 -7.98
CA TYR A 10 -10.02 -12.69 -7.42
C TYR A 10 -9.56 -13.81 -6.47
N PRO A 11 -8.30 -14.29 -6.53
CA PRO A 11 -7.31 -14.02 -7.59
C PRO A 11 -7.86 -14.36 -8.98
N ALA A 12 -7.52 -13.55 -9.99
CA ALA A 12 -8.11 -13.64 -11.33
C ALA A 12 -7.32 -14.63 -12.19
N SER A 13 -7.86 -15.82 -12.43
CA SER A 13 -7.18 -16.91 -13.12
C SER A 13 -7.13 -16.76 -14.64
N ALA A 14 -8.09 -16.04 -15.24
CA ALA A 14 -8.10 -15.77 -16.68
C ALA A 14 -7.88 -14.28 -16.99
N SER A 15 -7.20 -13.98 -18.10
CA SER A 15 -7.03 -12.60 -18.57
C SER A 15 -8.36 -11.86 -18.77
N ALA A 16 -9.42 -12.59 -19.12
CA ALA A 16 -10.78 -12.07 -19.27
C ALA A 16 -11.42 -11.60 -17.94
N ASP A 17 -11.01 -12.14 -16.79
CA ASP A 17 -11.56 -11.75 -15.48
C ASP A 17 -11.21 -10.28 -15.15
N TRP A 18 -10.06 -9.81 -15.63
CA TRP A 18 -9.63 -8.42 -15.43
C TRP A 18 -10.53 -7.39 -16.15
N LYS A 19 -11.28 -7.79 -17.17
CA LYS A 19 -12.18 -6.90 -17.93
C LYS A 19 -13.24 -6.24 -17.04
N VAL A 20 -13.67 -6.93 -15.98
CA VAL A 20 -14.68 -6.44 -15.03
C VAL A 20 -14.14 -5.31 -14.15
N TYR A 21 -12.84 -5.28 -13.88
CA TYR A 21 -12.21 -4.29 -12.99
C TYR A 21 -12.19 -2.89 -13.60
N TRP A 22 -12.16 -2.80 -14.92
CA TRP A 22 -12.20 -1.57 -15.69
C TRP A 22 -13.59 -0.90 -15.72
N ARG A 23 -14.63 -1.62 -15.28
CA ARG A 23 -16.02 -1.18 -15.42
C ARG A 23 -16.55 -0.76 -14.06
N THR A 24 -16.84 0.53 -13.93
CA THR A 24 -17.78 1.01 -12.92
C THR A 24 -19.05 1.47 -13.64
N SER A 25 -20.23 1.21 -13.07
CA SER A 25 -21.49 1.68 -13.65
C SER A 25 -21.46 3.20 -13.84
N PRO A 26 -21.96 3.77 -14.97
CA PRO A 26 -22.01 5.21 -15.17
C PRO A 26 -22.68 5.97 -14.02
N ILE A 27 -23.73 5.38 -13.43
CA ILE A 27 -24.43 5.93 -12.25
C ILE A 27 -23.46 6.03 -11.06
N ARG A 28 -22.68 4.98 -10.82
CA ARG A 28 -21.69 4.95 -9.75
C ARG A 28 -20.55 5.93 -10.01
N HIS A 29 -20.10 6.05 -11.25
CA HIS A 29 -19.10 7.05 -11.64
C HIS A 29 -19.60 8.46 -11.32
N LEU A 30 -20.84 8.77 -11.70
CA LEU A 30 -21.48 10.06 -11.38
C LEU A 30 -21.63 10.28 -9.87
N GLN A 31 -22.08 9.27 -9.11
CA GLN A 31 -22.17 9.35 -7.64
C GLN A 31 -20.83 9.65 -6.98
N LEU A 32 -19.75 8.99 -7.43
CA LEU A 32 -18.41 9.21 -6.89
C LEU A 32 -17.81 10.54 -7.32
N HIS A 33 -18.13 11.01 -8.53
CA HIS A 33 -17.77 12.34 -9.00
C HIS A 33 -18.47 13.42 -8.17
N TRP A 34 -19.80 13.31 -8.00
CA TRP A 34 -20.60 14.20 -7.16
C TRP A 34 -20.10 14.22 -5.72
N ARG A 35 -19.81 13.04 -5.13
CA ARG A 35 -19.19 12.92 -3.81
C ARG A 35 -17.85 13.66 -3.74
N HIS A 36 -17.00 13.54 -4.76
CA HIS A 36 -15.71 14.25 -4.78
C HIS A 36 -15.90 15.77 -4.79
N VAL A 37 -16.87 16.28 -5.56
CA VAL A 37 -17.22 17.71 -5.61
C VAL A 37 -17.79 18.20 -4.28
N GLN A 38 -18.66 17.42 -3.63
CA GLN A 38 -19.25 17.75 -2.34
C GLN A 38 -18.25 17.70 -1.17
N LEU A 39 -17.20 16.91 -1.27
CA LEU A 39 -16.19 16.79 -0.23
C LEU A 39 -15.29 18.04 -0.22
N SER A 40 -15.69 19.02 0.58
CA SER A 40 -14.80 20.07 1.04
C SER A 40 -13.67 19.46 1.85
N LEU A 41 -12.43 19.89 1.60
CA LEU A 41 -11.32 19.53 2.49
C LEU A 41 -11.65 20.11 3.87
N PRO A 42 -11.78 19.30 4.93
CA PRO A 42 -12.21 19.81 6.21
C PRO A 42 -11.23 20.90 6.66
N ASN A 43 -11.75 22.09 6.99
CA ASN A 43 -10.97 23.17 7.57
C ASN A 43 -10.63 22.78 9.02
N ARG A 44 -9.59 21.98 9.20
CA ARG A 44 -9.21 21.45 10.52
C ARG A 44 -8.39 22.47 11.29
N LYS A 45 -8.78 22.67 12.55
CA LYS A 45 -8.13 23.59 13.50
C LYS A 45 -6.65 23.28 13.72
N ASN A 46 -6.27 22.00 13.69
CA ASN A 46 -4.86 21.58 13.80
C ASN A 46 -4.30 21.35 12.40
N LYS A 47 -3.59 22.34 11.86
CA LYS A 47 -2.78 22.13 10.65
C LYS A 47 -1.73 21.08 10.99
N ALA A 48 -1.68 19.99 10.23
CA ALA A 48 -0.68 18.93 10.36
C ALA A 48 0.68 19.47 9.87
N ASN A 49 1.26 20.39 10.65
CA ASN A 49 2.46 21.11 10.28
C ASN A 49 3.64 20.14 10.29
N LEU A 50 4.39 20.18 9.20
CA LEU A 50 5.62 19.44 9.05
C LEU A 50 6.76 20.30 9.56
N VAL A 51 7.64 19.71 10.36
CA VAL A 51 8.85 20.35 10.88
C VAL A 51 10.02 19.62 10.27
N ALA A 52 10.86 20.31 9.50
CA ALA A 52 12.08 19.72 8.95
C ALA A 52 13.00 19.26 10.10
N MET A 53 13.48 18.02 10.04
CA MET A 53 14.38 17.45 11.04
C MET A 53 15.79 17.28 10.48
N SER A 54 15.93 16.57 9.37
CA SER A 54 17.21 16.28 8.70
C SER A 54 16.98 16.03 7.20
N GLY A 55 17.99 16.31 6.39
CA GLY A 55 17.90 16.13 4.93
C GLY A 55 18.40 17.32 4.14
N SER A 56 18.43 17.17 2.82
CA SER A 56 18.90 18.21 1.90
C SER A 56 17.78 19.18 1.51
N PHE A 57 16.52 18.75 1.58
CA PHE A 57 15.32 19.52 1.24
C PHE A 57 15.40 20.23 -0.11
N ILE A 58 16.16 19.67 -1.06
CA ILE A 58 16.30 20.23 -2.40
C ILE A 58 15.07 19.91 -3.25
N ALA A 59 14.77 20.79 -4.20
CA ALA A 59 13.67 20.60 -5.12
C ALA A 59 13.86 19.35 -5.99
N LEU A 60 12.77 18.60 -6.22
CA LEU A 60 12.80 17.42 -7.07
C LEU A 60 13.01 17.76 -8.54
N ARG A 61 13.94 17.05 -9.17
CA ARG A 61 14.17 17.06 -10.61
C ARG A 61 13.06 16.29 -11.35
N PRO A 62 12.89 16.52 -12.66
CA PRO A 62 11.94 15.74 -13.47
C PRO A 62 12.27 14.23 -13.49
N SER A 63 13.56 13.89 -13.38
CA SER A 63 14.06 12.51 -13.35
C SER A 63 13.95 11.84 -11.98
N ASP A 64 13.43 12.52 -10.95
CA ASP A 64 13.29 11.93 -9.62
C ASP A 64 12.06 11.02 -9.53
N LEU A 65 12.18 9.94 -8.76
CA LEU A 65 11.05 9.12 -8.33
C LEU A 65 10.96 9.23 -6.80
N PRO A 66 10.13 10.14 -6.29
CA PRO A 66 9.96 10.31 -4.85
C PRO A 66 9.13 9.20 -4.22
N LEU A 67 9.52 8.78 -3.03
CA LEU A 67 8.74 7.93 -2.15
C LEU A 67 8.29 8.72 -0.90
N VAL A 68 7.01 8.61 -0.55
CA VAL A 68 6.43 9.20 0.66
C VAL A 68 6.05 8.11 1.66
N CYS A 69 6.61 8.18 2.86
CA CYS A 69 6.34 7.24 3.95
C CYS A 69 6.02 7.98 5.26
N VAL A 70 5.18 7.38 6.10
CA VAL A 70 4.96 7.82 7.49
C VAL A 70 5.38 6.66 8.38
N VAL A 71 6.26 6.92 9.33
CA VAL A 71 6.89 5.89 10.17
C VAL A 71 6.62 6.15 11.65
N ARG A 72 6.60 5.06 12.42
CA ARG A 72 6.74 5.09 13.86
C ARG A 72 7.30 3.76 14.33
N ASN A 73 8.46 3.79 14.96
CA ASN A 73 9.18 2.62 15.46
C ASN A 73 9.35 1.55 14.37
N ALA A 74 10.02 1.93 13.29
CA ALA A 74 10.26 1.13 12.10
C ALA A 74 11.75 0.73 11.96
N ALA A 75 12.57 0.93 13.01
CA ALA A 75 13.98 0.54 13.01
C ALA A 75 14.20 -0.95 12.66
N PRO A 76 13.31 -1.91 13.02
CA PRO A 76 13.48 -3.32 12.69
C PRO A 76 13.57 -3.68 11.20
N TYR A 77 13.24 -2.77 10.28
CA TYR A 77 13.30 -3.02 8.84
C TYR A 77 13.66 -1.78 7.99
N MET A 78 14.11 -0.68 8.61
CA MET A 78 14.34 0.58 7.89
C MET A 78 15.54 0.54 6.91
N LYS A 79 16.63 -0.18 7.23
CA LYS A 79 17.79 -0.27 6.33
C LYS A 79 17.43 -1.08 5.10
N SER A 80 16.78 -2.24 5.29
CA SER A 80 16.27 -3.06 4.20
C SER A 80 15.21 -2.33 3.36
N PHE A 81 14.33 -1.54 3.97
CA PHE A 81 13.37 -0.68 3.28
C PHE A 81 14.07 0.34 2.36
N LEU A 82 15.03 1.10 2.88
CA LEU A 82 15.78 2.09 2.09
C LEU A 82 16.52 1.41 0.94
N ARG A 83 17.21 0.29 1.20
CA ARG A 83 17.91 -0.48 0.16
C ARG A 83 16.95 -0.95 -0.93
N TYR A 84 15.85 -1.60 -0.55
CA TYR A 84 14.87 -2.14 -1.49
C TYR A 84 14.38 -1.08 -2.47
N TYR A 85 13.94 0.06 -1.95
CA TYR A 85 13.38 1.11 -2.78
C TYR A 85 14.44 1.85 -3.61
N ARG A 86 15.69 1.97 -3.13
CA ARG A 86 16.81 2.46 -3.96
C ARG A 86 17.06 1.55 -5.15
N GLU A 87 17.14 0.23 -4.92
CA GLU A 87 17.30 -0.79 -5.96
C GLU A 87 16.12 -0.78 -6.94
N LEU A 88 14.90 -0.53 -6.45
CA LEU A 88 13.71 -0.39 -7.27
C LEU A 88 13.75 0.85 -8.19
N GLY A 89 14.54 1.87 -7.84
CA GLY A 89 14.71 3.12 -8.59
C GLY A 89 14.14 4.38 -7.93
N VAL A 90 13.82 4.34 -6.63
CA VAL A 90 13.50 5.54 -5.84
C VAL A 90 14.76 6.37 -5.68
N THR A 91 14.66 7.66 -5.97
CA THR A 91 15.79 8.60 -5.90
C THR A 91 15.72 9.54 -4.70
N ARG A 92 14.54 9.68 -4.09
CA ARG A 92 14.28 10.61 -2.98
C ARG A 92 13.27 10.01 -2.01
N PHE A 93 13.64 9.95 -0.73
CA PHE A 93 12.77 9.50 0.34
C PHE A 93 12.27 10.72 1.12
N ILE A 94 10.96 10.85 1.23
CA ILE A 94 10.30 11.96 1.91
C ILE A 94 9.48 11.35 3.05
N VAL A 95 9.99 11.45 4.27
CA VAL A 95 9.51 10.65 5.39
C VAL A 95 9.00 11.54 6.51
N VAL A 96 7.86 11.19 7.09
CA VAL A 96 7.41 11.76 8.37
C VAL A 96 7.63 10.74 9.47
N ASP A 97 8.44 11.07 10.47
CA ASP A 97 8.54 10.31 11.70
C ASP A 97 7.53 10.80 12.75
N ASP A 98 6.61 9.92 13.16
CA ASP A 98 5.66 10.18 14.24
C ASP A 98 6.31 9.85 15.60
N ARG A 99 7.41 10.55 15.89
CA ARG A 99 8.16 10.51 17.15
C ARG A 99 8.57 9.09 17.55
N SER A 100 9.42 8.48 16.73
CA SER A 100 10.01 7.18 17.04
C SER A 100 10.97 7.26 18.23
N ASP A 101 11.10 6.16 18.96
CA ASP A 101 11.96 6.01 20.14
C ASP A 101 12.85 4.75 20.09
N ASP A 102 12.98 4.12 18.93
CA ASP A 102 13.64 2.83 18.72
C ASP A 102 14.90 2.87 17.84
N GLY A 103 15.38 4.06 17.46
CA GLY A 103 16.49 4.23 16.52
C GLY A 103 16.08 4.56 15.08
N THR A 104 14.77 4.60 14.77
CA THR A 104 14.28 4.89 13.40
C THR A 104 14.79 6.23 12.88
N THR A 105 14.74 7.26 13.72
CA THR A 105 15.11 8.64 13.38
C THR A 105 16.59 8.77 13.03
N GLU A 106 17.44 8.06 13.76
CA GLU A 106 18.89 8.03 13.58
C GLU A 106 19.25 7.33 12.27
N ILE A 107 18.62 6.18 11.98
CA ILE A 107 18.81 5.45 10.71
C ILE A 107 18.42 6.35 9.52
N LEU A 108 17.26 7.00 9.60
CA LEU A 108 16.76 7.87 8.52
C LEU A 108 17.62 9.13 8.35
N SER A 109 18.04 9.77 9.44
CA SER A 109 18.84 10.99 9.40
C SER A 109 20.25 10.78 8.85
N ALA A 110 20.78 9.56 8.93
CA ALA A 110 22.08 9.20 8.37
C ALA A 110 22.05 8.99 6.85
N ALA A 111 20.87 8.86 6.24
CA ALA A 111 20.72 8.61 4.81
C ALA A 111 20.67 9.93 4.00
N PRO A 112 21.60 10.16 3.05
CA PRO A 112 21.75 11.44 2.36
C PRO A 112 20.61 11.77 1.36
N ASP A 113 19.86 10.76 0.96
CA ASP A 113 18.72 10.81 0.04
C ASP A 113 17.36 10.86 0.77
N VAL A 114 17.36 11.00 2.10
CA VAL A 114 16.17 11.17 2.94
C VAL A 114 16.00 12.63 3.33
N ASP A 115 14.79 13.14 3.12
CA ASP A 115 14.28 14.32 3.81
C ASP A 115 13.29 13.87 4.89
N LEU A 116 13.71 14.05 6.14
CA LEU A 116 12.97 13.66 7.33
C LEU A 116 12.23 14.84 7.93
N PHE A 117 10.95 14.63 8.19
CA PHE A 117 10.06 15.56 8.85
C PHE A 117 9.52 14.98 10.14
N GLY A 118 9.33 15.83 11.15
CA GLY A 118 8.50 15.57 12.32
C GLY A 118 7.18 16.34 12.22
N SER A 119 6.35 16.25 13.27
CA SER A 119 5.12 17.04 13.35
C SER A 119 4.73 17.41 14.79
N ASN A 120 4.04 18.54 14.91
CA ASN A 120 3.46 19.03 16.15
C ASN A 120 2.23 18.22 16.62
N VAL A 121 1.60 17.47 15.71
CA VAL A 121 0.45 16.60 15.99
C VAL A 121 0.85 15.12 15.93
N ARG A 122 0.03 14.21 16.46
CA ARG A 122 0.23 12.75 16.33
C ARG A 122 -0.51 12.17 15.13
N TYR A 123 -0.17 10.94 14.75
CA TYR A 123 -0.78 10.23 13.61
C TYR A 123 -2.31 10.30 13.56
N ALA A 124 -2.98 10.05 14.70
CA ALA A 124 -4.44 10.09 14.78
C ALA A 124 -5.03 11.48 14.46
N GLU A 125 -4.39 12.54 14.95
CA GLU A 125 -4.77 13.94 14.72
C GLU A 125 -4.49 14.37 13.27
N ALA A 126 -3.41 13.85 12.67
CA ALA A 126 -3.01 14.07 11.27
C ALA A 126 -3.85 13.25 10.27
N ASP A 127 -5.12 13.00 10.59
CA ASP A 127 -6.03 12.20 9.77
C ASP A 127 -5.54 10.76 9.53
N ARG A 128 -4.85 10.15 10.50
CA ARG A 128 -4.17 8.86 10.31
C ARG A 128 -3.18 8.95 9.14
N GLY A 129 -2.30 9.95 9.21
CA GLY A 129 -1.24 10.24 8.24
C GLY A 129 -1.67 10.82 6.89
N ARG A 130 -2.97 10.91 6.58
CA ARG A 130 -3.43 11.44 5.28
C ARG A 130 -3.09 12.93 5.11
N ALA A 131 -3.19 13.71 6.19
CA ALA A 131 -2.89 15.14 6.13
C ALA A 131 -1.40 15.40 5.86
N TRP A 132 -0.51 14.60 6.46
CA TRP A 132 0.92 14.69 6.21
C TRP A 132 1.30 14.33 4.77
N ARG A 133 0.77 13.21 4.25
CA ARG A 133 1.03 12.81 2.86
C ARG A 133 0.58 13.89 1.86
N ASP A 134 -0.62 14.44 2.06
CA ASP A 134 -1.11 15.56 1.24
C ASP A 134 -0.21 16.79 1.35
N ALA A 135 0.28 17.12 2.55
CA ALA A 135 1.19 18.24 2.77
C ALA A 135 2.54 18.04 2.06
N LEU A 136 3.08 16.82 2.08
CA LEU A 136 4.31 16.48 1.36
C LEU A 136 4.14 16.59 -0.16
N PHE A 137 3.02 16.13 -0.74
CA PHE A 137 2.74 16.34 -2.15
C PHE A 137 2.64 17.82 -2.53
N ASN A 138 2.12 18.67 -1.63
CA ASN A 138 2.09 20.11 -1.85
C ASN A 138 3.49 20.71 -1.80
N LEU A 139 4.33 20.26 -0.86
CA LEU A 139 5.67 20.79 -0.63
C LEU A 139 6.65 20.41 -1.75
N TYR A 140 6.64 19.15 -2.17
CA TYR A 140 7.57 18.62 -3.19
C TYR A 140 7.04 18.72 -4.62
N GLY A 141 5.80 19.19 -4.78
CA GLY A 141 5.19 19.49 -6.07
C GLY A 141 4.33 18.34 -6.62
N ARG A 142 3.35 18.74 -7.42
CA ARG A 142 2.42 17.83 -8.11
C ARG A 142 2.81 17.65 -9.58
N GLU A 143 1.96 16.95 -10.32
CA GLU A 143 2.14 16.55 -11.72
C GLU A 143 3.37 15.65 -11.90
N ARG A 144 3.46 14.62 -11.04
CA ARG A 144 4.50 13.59 -11.11
C ARG A 144 4.06 12.28 -10.48
N TRP A 145 4.79 11.21 -10.81
CA TRP A 145 4.66 9.91 -10.15
C TRP A 145 5.28 9.95 -8.75
N TYR A 146 4.58 9.34 -7.79
CA TYR A 146 5.04 9.09 -6.43
C TYR A 146 4.85 7.61 -6.09
N LEU A 147 5.78 7.07 -5.30
CA LEU A 147 5.51 5.93 -4.45
C LEU A 147 4.98 6.42 -3.10
N SER A 148 3.93 5.80 -2.56
CA SER A 148 3.47 6.03 -1.20
C SER A 148 3.09 4.72 -0.52
N VAL A 149 3.89 4.35 0.46
CA VAL A 149 3.85 3.05 1.13
C VAL A 149 3.98 3.23 2.63
N ASP A 150 3.55 2.23 3.40
CA ASP A 150 3.93 2.09 4.80
C ASP A 150 5.28 1.34 4.89
N ALA A 151 5.93 1.41 6.05
CA ALA A 151 7.30 0.95 6.20
C ALA A 151 7.45 -0.59 6.19
N ASP A 152 6.36 -1.32 6.44
CA ASP A 152 6.24 -2.78 6.35
C ASP A 152 5.76 -3.26 4.96
N GLU A 153 5.76 -2.39 3.94
CA GLU A 153 5.23 -2.70 2.60
C GLU A 153 6.29 -2.60 1.50
N PHE A 154 6.43 -3.67 0.71
CA PHE A 154 7.39 -3.77 -0.39
C PHE A 154 6.68 -3.94 -1.73
N PHE A 155 6.80 -2.95 -2.61
CA PHE A 155 6.08 -2.89 -3.88
C PHE A 155 6.71 -3.74 -4.98
N VAL A 156 5.94 -4.70 -5.49
CA VAL A 156 6.31 -5.56 -6.61
C VAL A 156 5.38 -5.32 -7.80
N PHE A 157 5.90 -5.51 -9.00
CA PHE A 157 5.14 -5.34 -10.24
C PHE A 157 5.50 -6.44 -11.26
N PRO A 158 4.64 -6.70 -12.27
CA PRO A 158 4.88 -7.75 -13.26
C PRO A 158 6.22 -7.59 -13.97
N ARG A 159 7.00 -8.67 -14.04
CA ARG A 159 8.32 -8.76 -14.69
C ARG A 159 9.38 -7.84 -14.07
N MET A 160 9.27 -7.50 -12.78
CA MET A 160 10.24 -6.60 -12.13
C MET A 160 11.68 -7.12 -12.14
N GLU A 161 11.86 -8.44 -12.24
CA GLU A 161 13.18 -9.06 -12.37
C GLU A 161 13.80 -8.84 -13.76
N GLN A 162 13.01 -8.44 -14.76
CA GLN A 162 13.46 -8.21 -16.15
C GLN A 162 13.38 -6.75 -16.61
N ARG A 163 12.85 -5.83 -15.78
CA ARG A 163 12.68 -4.41 -16.13
C ARG A 163 12.68 -3.52 -14.90
N ASP A 164 13.02 -2.25 -15.10
CA ASP A 164 12.96 -1.24 -14.05
C ASP A 164 11.55 -0.64 -13.84
N ILE A 165 11.38 0.07 -12.73
CA ILE A 165 10.12 0.75 -12.39
C ILE A 165 9.77 1.85 -13.40
N ARG A 166 10.75 2.46 -14.07
CA ARG A 166 10.52 3.50 -15.09
C ARG A 166 9.85 2.91 -16.31
N SER A 167 10.31 1.75 -16.77
CA SER A 167 9.67 0.98 -17.83
C SER A 167 8.27 0.53 -17.41
N PHE A 168 8.06 0.17 -16.13
CA PHE A 168 6.73 -0.09 -15.58
C PHE A 168 5.79 1.11 -15.65
N ILE A 169 6.23 2.27 -15.17
CA ILE A 169 5.50 3.54 -15.26
C ILE A 169 5.13 3.86 -16.72
N ASN A 170 6.06 3.70 -17.66
CA ASN A 170 5.80 3.96 -19.08
C ASN A 170 4.69 3.05 -19.65
N GLU A 171 4.66 1.77 -19.28
CA GLU A 171 3.59 0.86 -19.69
C GLU A 171 2.24 1.24 -19.07
N LEU A 172 2.21 1.64 -17.79
CA LEU A 172 1.00 2.18 -17.17
C LEU A 172 0.50 3.42 -17.95
N ASP A 173 1.40 4.34 -18.28
CA ASP A 173 1.09 5.57 -19.01
C ASP A 173 0.54 5.30 -20.42
N GLN A 174 1.15 4.36 -21.15
CA GLN A 174 0.67 3.91 -22.46
C GLN A 174 -0.72 3.27 -22.42
N ASN A 175 -1.10 2.70 -21.26
CA ASN A 175 -2.41 2.12 -21.02
C ASN A 175 -3.40 3.09 -20.35
N GLY A 176 -3.04 4.36 -20.18
CA GLY A 176 -3.90 5.36 -19.53
C GLY A 176 -4.11 5.12 -18.03
N ILE A 177 -3.27 4.28 -17.41
CA ILE A 177 -3.32 3.98 -15.99
C ILE A 177 -2.46 4.99 -15.24
N ARG A 178 -3.08 5.74 -14.34
CA ARG A 178 -2.40 6.74 -13.50
C ARG A 178 -2.29 6.31 -12.03
N ARG A 179 -2.79 5.13 -11.68
CA ARG A 179 -2.76 4.56 -10.32
C ARG A 179 -2.64 3.05 -10.39
N CYS A 180 -1.63 2.50 -9.74
CA CYS A 180 -1.44 1.07 -9.67
C CYS A 180 -2.27 0.52 -8.49
N LEU A 181 -3.36 -0.21 -8.75
CA LEU A 181 -4.03 -0.97 -7.69
C LEU A 181 -3.10 -2.11 -7.28
N ALA A 182 -2.80 -2.21 -5.98
CA ALA A 182 -1.97 -3.24 -5.39
C ALA A 182 -2.69 -3.91 -4.21
N PRO A 183 -3.04 -5.21 -4.29
CA PRO A 183 -3.33 -6.01 -3.10
C PRO A 183 -2.16 -5.99 -2.11
N MET A 184 -2.49 -5.99 -0.82
CA MET A 184 -1.53 -6.21 0.26
C MET A 184 -1.54 -7.71 0.58
N ILE A 185 -0.43 -8.37 0.31
CA ILE A 185 -0.24 -9.79 0.54
C ILE A 185 0.45 -9.94 1.90
N ASP A 186 -0.33 -10.31 2.92
CA ASP A 186 0.22 -10.54 4.26
C ASP A 186 1.20 -11.72 4.22
N MET A 187 2.47 -11.42 4.48
CA MET A 187 3.58 -12.38 4.47
C MET A 187 3.79 -12.98 5.86
N TYR A 188 4.11 -14.28 5.93
CA TYR A 188 4.38 -15.04 7.16
C TYR A 188 5.50 -16.08 6.97
N PRO A 189 6.17 -16.56 8.04
CA PRO A 189 7.18 -17.61 7.94
C PRO A 189 6.56 -18.96 7.53
N GLY A 190 7.36 -19.84 6.92
CA GLY A 190 6.94 -21.21 6.59
C GLY A 190 6.77 -22.15 7.79
N GLY A 191 6.79 -21.61 9.01
CA GLY A 191 6.75 -22.32 10.28
C GLY A 191 6.04 -21.50 11.35
N LEU A 192 6.51 -21.58 12.59
CA LEU A 192 5.92 -20.82 13.69
C LEU A 192 6.29 -19.33 13.57
N LEU A 193 5.43 -18.45 14.08
CA LEU A 193 5.72 -17.01 14.12
C LEU A 193 7.06 -16.71 14.80
N ARG A 194 7.37 -17.37 15.93
CA ARG A 194 8.64 -17.22 16.65
C ARG A 194 9.88 -17.55 15.82
N ASP A 195 9.76 -18.41 14.81
CA ASP A 195 10.88 -18.82 13.96
C ASP A 195 11.16 -17.79 12.84
N GLY A 196 10.20 -16.91 12.56
CA GLY A 196 10.31 -15.83 11.59
C GLY A 196 11.16 -14.65 12.09
N ILE A 197 12.41 -14.91 12.49
CA ILE A 197 13.33 -13.90 13.02
C ILE A 197 14.02 -13.16 11.89
N PHE A 198 13.69 -11.88 11.72
CA PHE A 198 14.38 -10.97 10.83
C PHE A 198 15.25 -9.99 11.63
N VAL A 199 16.50 -9.84 11.22
CA VAL A 199 17.45 -8.87 11.76
C VAL A 199 17.88 -7.96 10.62
N ASP A 200 17.61 -6.67 10.74
CA ASP A 200 17.96 -5.72 9.69
C ASP A 200 19.41 -5.23 9.80
N ASP A 201 20.30 -6.02 9.21
CA ASP A 201 21.68 -5.65 8.93
C ASP A 201 21.85 -4.98 7.56
N GLY A 202 20.76 -4.77 6.81
CA GLY A 202 20.77 -4.22 5.46
C GLY A 202 21.21 -5.21 4.38
N THR A 203 21.34 -6.52 4.69
CA THR A 203 21.76 -7.56 3.73
C THR A 203 20.61 -8.42 3.21
N LYS A 204 19.54 -8.60 3.99
CA LYS A 204 18.35 -9.36 3.60
C LYS A 204 17.08 -8.52 3.62
N TYR A 205 16.05 -9.02 2.95
CA TYR A 205 14.70 -8.45 2.99
C TYR A 205 13.78 -9.20 3.96
N PRO A 206 12.82 -8.51 4.61
CA PRO A 206 11.92 -9.16 5.57
C PRO A 206 11.10 -10.31 4.98
N PHE A 207 10.73 -10.19 3.70
CA PHE A 207 9.99 -11.22 2.96
C PHE A 207 10.84 -12.44 2.53
N GLU A 208 12.14 -12.45 2.82
CA GLU A 208 12.96 -13.67 2.70
C GLU A 208 12.79 -14.59 3.92
N VAL A 209 12.50 -14.00 5.09
CA VAL A 209 12.23 -14.74 6.34
C VAL A 209 10.74 -15.09 6.43
N SER A 210 9.88 -14.08 6.32
CA SER A 210 8.44 -14.27 6.14
C SER A 210 8.13 -14.42 4.66
N SER A 211 8.44 -15.59 4.11
CA SER A 211 8.41 -15.86 2.68
C SER A 211 7.12 -16.49 2.16
N HIS A 212 6.19 -16.85 3.04
CA HIS A 212 4.94 -17.52 2.67
C HIS A 212 3.75 -16.56 2.71
N PHE A 213 2.73 -16.87 1.91
CA PHE A 213 1.47 -16.15 1.87
C PHE A 213 0.32 -17.10 1.51
N ASP A 214 -0.94 -16.67 1.72
CA ASP A 214 -2.10 -17.44 1.28
C ASP A 214 -2.21 -17.37 -0.25
N GLY A 215 -2.19 -18.51 -0.93
CA GLY A 215 -2.30 -18.58 -2.39
C GLY A 215 -3.74 -18.37 -2.90
N ASP A 216 -4.73 -18.43 -2.01
CA ASP A 216 -6.15 -18.37 -2.30
C ASP A 216 -6.93 -17.61 -1.19
N GLY A 217 -8.27 -17.66 -1.23
CA GLY A 217 -9.12 -17.11 -0.17
C GLY A 217 -9.27 -15.59 -0.19
N TYR A 218 -8.89 -14.95 -1.29
CA TYR A 218 -9.13 -13.52 -1.50
C TYR A 218 -10.43 -13.26 -2.28
N THR A 219 -10.95 -12.04 -2.16
CA THR A 219 -12.11 -11.56 -2.91
C THR A 219 -11.88 -10.10 -3.28
N ALA A 220 -12.36 -9.69 -4.46
CA ALA A 220 -12.36 -8.30 -4.88
C ALA A 220 -13.80 -7.79 -4.97
N THR A 221 -14.07 -6.60 -4.45
CA THR A 221 -15.38 -5.96 -4.52
C THR A 221 -15.28 -4.47 -4.82
N PRO A 222 -16.14 -3.91 -5.68
CA PRO A 222 -16.13 -2.48 -5.94
C PRO A 222 -16.74 -1.72 -4.75
N GLU A 223 -15.97 -0.82 -4.14
CA GLU A 223 -16.37 -0.06 -2.93
C GLU A 223 -16.23 1.46 -3.10
N LYS A 224 -16.54 2.22 -2.03
CA LYS A 224 -16.58 3.69 -2.04
C LYS A 224 -15.23 4.36 -2.33
N PHE A 225 -14.12 3.65 -2.14
CA PHE A 225 -12.76 4.15 -2.35
C PHE A 225 -12.06 3.51 -3.56
N GLY A 226 -12.78 2.69 -4.34
CA GLY A 226 -12.22 1.86 -5.42
C GLY A 226 -12.41 0.37 -5.14
N VAL A 227 -11.74 -0.46 -5.94
CA VAL A 227 -11.70 -1.92 -5.77
C VAL A 227 -11.05 -2.27 -4.42
N ALA A 228 -11.77 -3.04 -3.61
CA ALA A 228 -11.34 -3.52 -2.31
C ALA A 228 -11.01 -5.01 -2.40
N VAL A 229 -9.76 -5.36 -2.10
CA VAL A 229 -9.36 -6.75 -1.91
C VAL A 229 -9.47 -7.08 -0.42
N ARG A 230 -9.99 -8.27 -0.09
CA ARG A 230 -10.05 -8.82 1.28
C ARG A 230 -9.79 -10.31 1.25
N GLY A 231 -9.30 -10.87 2.35
CA GLY A 231 -9.02 -12.30 2.46
C GLY A 231 -7.76 -12.56 3.28
N GLY A 232 -7.01 -13.57 2.84
CA GLY A 232 -5.74 -13.96 3.42
C GLY A 232 -5.83 -14.43 4.87
N PRO A 233 -4.69 -14.48 5.59
CA PRO A 233 -4.62 -15.10 6.90
C PRO A 233 -5.51 -14.40 7.93
N ARG A 234 -5.75 -13.09 7.77
CA ARG A 234 -6.63 -12.33 8.68
C ARG A 234 -8.08 -12.82 8.64
N LEU A 235 -8.59 -13.12 7.44
CA LEU A 235 -9.93 -13.64 7.30
C LEU A 235 -9.97 -15.12 7.67
N ARG A 236 -9.02 -15.92 7.16
CA ARG A 236 -8.94 -17.37 7.37
C ARG A 236 -8.80 -17.77 8.83
N LEU A 237 -7.93 -17.12 9.58
CA LEU A 237 -7.60 -17.51 10.96
C LEU A 237 -8.42 -16.76 12.01
N PHE A 238 -8.80 -15.50 11.73
CA PHE A 238 -9.40 -14.61 12.72
C PHE A 238 -10.77 -14.05 12.31
N GLY A 239 -11.31 -14.43 11.15
CA GLY A 239 -12.60 -13.93 10.66
C GLY A 239 -12.60 -12.42 10.38
N ARG A 240 -11.44 -11.78 10.23
CA ARG A 240 -11.34 -10.32 10.10
C ARG A 240 -11.25 -9.89 8.63
N SER A 241 -12.37 -9.37 8.12
CA SER A 241 -12.50 -8.86 6.75
C SER A 241 -11.94 -7.43 6.61
N MET A 242 -10.61 -7.30 6.65
CA MET A 242 -9.91 -6.03 6.44
C MET A 242 -9.69 -5.74 4.96
N ARG A 243 -9.69 -4.46 4.57
CA ARG A 243 -9.28 -4.06 3.22
C ARG A 243 -7.76 -4.22 3.10
N LEU A 244 -7.35 -5.07 2.17
CA LEU A 244 -5.97 -5.39 1.81
C LEU A 244 -5.68 -4.91 0.39
N SER A 245 -6.02 -3.65 0.07
CA SER A 245 -5.65 -3.04 -1.21
C SER A 245 -5.26 -1.57 -1.03
N LYS A 246 -4.29 -1.11 -1.82
CA LYS A 246 -3.74 0.25 -1.84
C LYS A 246 -3.41 0.68 -3.26
N PHE A 247 -2.95 1.93 -3.38
CA PHE A 247 -2.44 2.49 -4.62
C PHE A 247 -1.03 3.05 -4.40
N PRO A 248 -0.01 2.18 -4.28
CA PRO A 248 1.32 2.60 -3.85
C PRO A 248 2.04 3.42 -4.91
N LEU A 249 1.89 3.09 -6.19
CA LEU A 249 2.46 3.88 -7.30
C LEU A 249 1.34 4.68 -7.98
N MET A 250 1.42 6.01 -7.92
CA MET A 250 0.38 6.87 -8.48
C MET A 250 0.92 8.20 -9.04
N TRP A 251 0.26 8.67 -10.10
CA TRP A 251 0.39 10.05 -10.57
C TRP A 251 -0.39 10.98 -9.65
N VAL A 252 0.30 11.95 -9.06
CA VAL A 252 -0.29 12.95 -8.17
C VAL A 252 -0.48 14.24 -8.94
N ASP A 253 -1.68 14.46 -9.45
CA ASP A 253 -2.11 15.72 -10.08
C ASP A 253 -2.75 16.68 -9.05
N LYS A 254 -3.18 17.86 -9.51
CA LYS A 254 -3.90 18.86 -8.69
C LYS A 254 -5.14 18.34 -7.96
N LYS A 255 -5.78 17.27 -8.46
CA LYS A 255 -7.02 16.71 -7.90
C LYS A 255 -6.75 15.54 -6.95
N THR A 256 -5.53 15.03 -6.93
CA THR A 256 -5.15 13.85 -6.13
C THR A 256 -4.84 14.26 -4.70
N ASP A 257 -5.58 13.64 -3.77
CA ASP A 257 -5.45 13.86 -2.33
C ASP A 257 -5.93 12.63 -1.55
N TYR A 258 -5.34 12.36 -0.39
CA TYR A 258 -5.78 11.29 0.49
C TYR A 258 -6.97 11.71 1.35
N ARG A 259 -7.11 12.99 1.72
CA ARG A 259 -8.16 13.45 2.66
C ARG A 259 -9.60 13.29 2.15
N ARG A 260 -9.85 13.41 0.85
CA ARG A 260 -11.16 13.10 0.22
C ARG A 260 -11.33 11.62 -0.09
N GLY A 261 -10.28 10.82 0.07
CA GLY A 261 -10.27 9.38 -0.10
C GLY A 261 -9.96 8.64 1.20
N SER A 262 -9.01 7.71 1.12
CA SER A 262 -8.42 6.99 2.23
C SER A 262 -6.98 6.59 1.87
N ILE A 263 -6.19 6.14 2.83
CA ILE A 263 -4.86 5.58 2.54
C ILE A 263 -4.90 4.37 1.58
N HIS A 264 -6.03 3.66 1.57
CA HIS A 264 -6.31 2.52 0.69
C HIS A 264 -6.95 2.89 -0.66
N GLY A 265 -7.13 4.18 -0.94
CA GLY A 265 -7.87 4.64 -2.11
C GLY A 265 -7.91 6.16 -2.14
N PRO A 266 -6.91 6.82 -2.76
CA PRO A 266 -6.83 8.28 -2.80
C PRO A 266 -7.99 8.87 -3.61
N GLY A 267 -8.39 10.09 -3.28
CA GLY A 267 -9.30 10.89 -4.09
C GLY A 267 -8.63 11.33 -5.40
N PRO A 268 -9.39 11.59 -6.48
CA PRO A 268 -10.81 11.28 -6.64
C PRO A 268 -11.05 9.77 -6.77
N CYS A 269 -12.02 9.23 -6.04
CA CYS A 269 -12.20 7.78 -5.91
C CYS A 269 -12.73 7.10 -7.19
N PHE A 270 -13.32 7.87 -8.12
CA PHE A 270 -13.78 7.33 -9.41
C PHE A 270 -12.63 6.84 -10.30
N ARG A 271 -11.39 7.24 -10.01
CA ARG A 271 -10.17 6.77 -10.72
C ARG A 271 -9.62 5.44 -10.20
N ASN A 272 -10.25 4.84 -9.18
CA ASN A 272 -9.72 3.68 -8.44
C ASN A 272 -10.40 2.36 -8.83
N PHE A 273 -10.97 2.29 -10.04
CA PHE A 273 -11.58 1.09 -10.62
C PHE A 273 -10.71 0.60 -11.78
N LEU A 274 -9.66 -0.13 -11.40
CA LEU A 274 -8.59 -0.58 -12.26
C LEU A 274 -8.25 -2.02 -11.86
N PRO A 275 -7.71 -2.85 -12.79
CA PRO A 275 -7.17 -4.15 -12.43
C PRO A 275 -5.98 -3.98 -11.48
N ALA A 276 -5.72 -5.01 -10.66
CA ALA A 276 -4.50 -5.03 -9.85
C ALA A 276 -3.31 -5.17 -10.79
N THR A 277 -2.38 -4.22 -10.76
CA THR A 277 -1.22 -4.16 -11.68
C THR A 277 0.12 -4.20 -10.95
N GLY A 278 0.09 -4.31 -9.64
CA GLY A 278 1.22 -4.54 -8.77
C GLY A 278 0.72 -5.21 -7.49
N ALA A 279 1.59 -5.45 -6.52
CA ALA A 279 1.23 -5.95 -5.19
C ALA A 279 2.16 -5.33 -4.15
N LEU A 280 1.72 -5.35 -2.89
CA LEU A 280 2.55 -5.01 -1.73
C LEU A 280 2.79 -6.30 -0.96
N LEU A 281 4.04 -6.77 -0.93
CA LEU A 281 4.46 -7.77 0.04
C LEU A 281 4.43 -7.09 1.41
N HIS A 282 3.48 -7.49 2.25
CA HIS A 282 3.21 -6.84 3.52
C HIS A 282 3.81 -7.68 4.64
N TYR A 283 4.93 -7.22 5.17
CA TYR A 283 5.67 -7.87 6.24
C TYR A 283 4.94 -7.69 7.57
N ARG A 284 3.87 -8.47 7.75
CA ARG A 284 2.95 -8.29 8.87
C ARG A 284 3.09 -9.35 9.95
N PHE A 285 3.47 -10.57 9.58
CA PHE A 285 3.54 -11.72 10.47
C PHE A 285 4.99 -12.22 10.54
N SER A 286 5.57 -12.16 11.74
CA SER A 286 6.95 -12.47 12.09
C SER A 286 7.07 -12.72 13.60
N SER A 287 8.29 -12.95 14.09
CA SER A 287 8.56 -13.14 15.51
C SER A 287 8.21 -11.91 16.37
N LEU A 288 8.14 -10.71 15.78
CA LEU A 288 7.81 -9.47 16.49
C LEU A 288 6.30 -9.16 16.51
N SER A 289 5.52 -9.80 15.63
CA SER A 289 4.15 -9.37 15.34
C SER A 289 3.21 -9.43 16.54
N VAL A 290 3.37 -10.39 17.44
CA VAL A 290 2.52 -10.45 18.65
C VAL A 290 2.70 -9.19 19.50
N GLY A 291 3.95 -8.74 19.70
CA GLY A 291 4.26 -7.51 20.44
C GLY A 291 3.78 -6.26 19.70
N GLU A 292 4.01 -6.19 18.38
CA GLU A 292 3.58 -5.07 17.55
C GLU A 292 2.07 -4.90 17.52
N PHE A 293 1.31 -6.00 17.38
CA PHE A 293 -0.15 -5.97 17.39
C PHE A 293 -0.66 -5.46 18.76
N LYS A 294 -0.10 -5.97 19.87
CA LYS A 294 -0.43 -5.49 21.23
C LYS A 294 -0.21 -3.99 21.39
N ARG A 295 0.93 -3.48 20.92
CA ARG A 295 1.23 -2.03 20.91
C ARG A 295 0.23 -1.24 20.06
N ILE A 296 -0.07 -1.71 18.85
CA ILE A 296 -1.02 -1.05 17.94
C ILE A 296 -2.44 -1.00 18.54
N ALA A 297 -2.86 -2.06 19.23
CA ALA A 297 -4.15 -2.12 19.89
C ALA A 297 -4.25 -1.16 21.09
N SER A 298 -3.17 -0.98 21.86
CA SER A 298 -3.15 -0.06 23.01
C SER A 298 -3.13 1.42 22.59
N GLU A 299 -2.45 1.75 21.49
CA GLU A 299 -2.32 3.13 21.00
C GLU A 299 -3.60 3.71 20.37
N LYS A 300 -4.65 2.91 20.13
CA LYS A 300 -5.97 3.29 19.54
C LYS A 300 -5.92 4.16 18.27
N SER A 301 -4.77 4.23 17.60
CA SER A 301 -4.49 5.21 16.53
C SER A 301 -4.98 4.79 15.13
N HIS A 302 -5.46 3.54 14.98
CA HIS A 302 -5.91 2.98 13.70
C HIS A 302 -7.40 3.21 13.41
N ALA A 303 -7.83 2.93 12.18
CA ALA A 303 -9.25 3.02 11.78
C ALA A 303 -10.13 2.13 12.68
N GLY A 304 -11.33 2.60 13.02
CA GLY A 304 -12.24 1.89 13.94
C GLY A 304 -11.71 1.72 15.37
N GLY A 305 -10.72 2.51 15.80
CA GLY A 305 -10.16 2.39 17.15
C GLY A 305 -9.44 1.05 17.38
N ALA A 306 -8.70 0.59 16.35
CA ALA A 306 -7.94 -0.65 16.36
C ALA A 306 -8.77 -1.93 16.61
N GLU A 307 -10.08 -1.91 16.32
CA GLU A 307 -11.00 -3.05 16.54
C GLU A 307 -10.50 -4.36 15.94
N HIS A 308 -9.99 -4.33 14.70
CA HIS A 308 -9.45 -5.53 14.08
C HIS A 308 -8.21 -6.08 14.79
N TYR A 309 -7.33 -5.21 15.28
CA TYR A 309 -6.14 -5.63 16.00
C TYR A 309 -6.50 -6.21 17.37
N ARG A 310 -7.45 -5.59 18.08
CA ARG A 310 -7.98 -6.12 19.35
C ARG A 310 -8.56 -7.52 19.18
N ALA A 311 -9.44 -7.70 18.19
CA ALA A 311 -10.04 -9.01 17.92
C ALA A 311 -9.02 -10.10 17.56
N ILE A 312 -7.90 -9.75 16.93
CA ILE A 312 -6.82 -10.71 16.63
C ILE A 312 -6.07 -11.07 17.92
N ILE A 313 -5.76 -10.10 18.77
CA ILE A 313 -5.04 -10.34 20.04
C ILE A 313 -5.88 -11.10 21.05
N GLU A 314 -7.19 -10.85 21.07
CA GLU A 314 -8.15 -11.56 21.93
C GLU A 314 -8.38 -13.01 21.47
N ASN A 315 -7.94 -13.38 20.27
CA ASN A 315 -7.99 -14.75 19.81
C ASN A 315 -6.86 -15.56 20.45
N GLU A 316 -7.19 -16.58 21.24
CA GLU A 316 -6.23 -17.43 21.96
C GLU A 316 -5.21 -18.11 21.04
N ARG A 317 -5.54 -18.31 19.76
CA ARG A 317 -4.61 -18.88 18.78
C ARG A 317 -3.50 -17.92 18.37
N PHE A 318 -3.66 -16.61 18.59
CA PHE A 318 -2.66 -15.63 18.20
C PHE A 318 -1.53 -15.54 19.24
N SER A 319 -0.65 -16.52 19.19
CA SER A 319 0.59 -16.61 19.97
C SER A 319 1.81 -16.70 19.05
N ASP A 320 2.99 -16.62 19.63
CA ASP A 320 4.26 -16.83 18.94
C ASP A 320 4.42 -18.29 18.44
N GLU A 321 3.65 -19.22 19.00
CA GLU A 321 3.56 -20.63 18.58
C GLU A 321 2.60 -20.87 17.41
N LEU A 322 1.93 -19.84 16.89
CA LEU A 322 1.04 -19.97 15.75
C LEU A 322 1.85 -20.20 14.48
N SER A 323 1.51 -21.25 13.72
CA SER A 323 1.83 -21.34 12.29
C SER A 323 0.65 -20.85 11.47
N LEU A 324 0.91 -19.97 10.50
CA LEU A 324 -0.10 -19.51 9.56
C LEU A 324 -0.19 -20.45 8.34
N VAL A 325 0.76 -21.37 8.17
CA VAL A 325 0.83 -22.26 7.01
C VAL A 325 -0.40 -23.20 6.96
N TYR A 326 -0.91 -23.42 5.75
CA TYR A 326 -1.91 -24.43 5.42
C TYR A 326 -1.63 -24.99 4.01
N GLU A 327 -2.45 -25.90 3.53
CA GLU A 327 -2.29 -26.54 2.21
C GLU A 327 -2.21 -25.54 1.04
N GLY A 328 -2.94 -24.41 1.12
CA GLY A 328 -2.92 -23.36 0.10
C GLY A 328 -1.82 -22.30 0.30
N SER A 329 -0.93 -22.47 1.29
CA SER A 329 0.21 -21.56 1.48
C SER A 329 1.23 -21.70 0.35
N VAL A 330 1.73 -20.56 -0.12
CA VAL A 330 2.69 -20.49 -1.23
C VAL A 330 3.91 -19.71 -0.78
N GLN A 331 5.10 -20.21 -1.10
CA GLN A 331 6.33 -19.45 -0.96
C GLN A 331 6.46 -18.43 -2.09
N TYR A 332 6.75 -17.18 -1.75
CA TYR A 332 7.05 -16.13 -2.71
C TYR A 332 8.44 -16.34 -3.32
N THR A 333 8.49 -16.48 -4.65
CA THR A 333 9.73 -16.71 -5.41
C THR A 333 10.01 -15.61 -6.45
N GLY A 334 9.26 -14.51 -6.42
CA GLY A 334 9.35 -13.41 -7.40
C GLY A 334 8.00 -12.96 -7.93
N SER A 335 7.99 -11.87 -8.71
CA SER A 335 6.78 -11.22 -9.21
C SER A 335 5.90 -12.15 -10.07
N ASP A 336 6.53 -13.02 -10.86
CA ASP A 336 5.87 -13.99 -11.73
C ASP A 336 4.99 -15.00 -10.94
N CYS A 337 5.37 -15.33 -9.70
CA CYS A 337 4.56 -16.19 -8.83
C CYS A 337 3.18 -15.59 -8.55
N LEU A 338 3.11 -14.27 -8.39
CA LEU A 338 1.87 -13.52 -8.14
C LEU A 338 1.06 -13.31 -9.43
N VAL A 339 1.73 -13.12 -10.57
CA VAL A 339 1.06 -13.01 -11.88
C VAL A 339 0.37 -14.33 -12.24
N LYS A 340 1.11 -15.46 -12.19
CA LYS A 340 0.59 -16.80 -12.51
C LYS A 340 -0.60 -17.22 -11.64
N ARG A 341 -0.69 -16.68 -10.41
CA ARG A 341 -1.79 -16.94 -9.48
C ARG A 341 -2.92 -15.93 -9.58
N GLY A 342 -2.84 -14.94 -10.45
CA GLY A 342 -3.92 -13.98 -10.66
C GLY A 342 -4.00 -12.86 -9.62
N PHE A 343 -2.94 -12.62 -8.84
CA PHE A 343 -2.88 -11.51 -7.89
C PHE A 343 -2.56 -10.18 -8.59
N MET A 344 -1.77 -10.23 -9.66
CA MET A 344 -1.41 -9.10 -10.51
C MET A 344 -1.73 -9.40 -11.96
N ALA A 345 -2.18 -8.40 -12.67
CA ALA A 345 -2.48 -8.49 -14.06
C ALA A 345 -1.27 -8.08 -14.91
N GLU A 346 -0.97 -8.86 -15.94
CA GLU A 346 0.00 -8.49 -16.96
C GLU A 346 -0.71 -7.74 -18.10
N LEU A 347 -0.40 -6.46 -18.25
CA LEU A 347 -1.10 -5.58 -19.21
C LEU A 347 -0.83 -5.96 -20.67
N GLY A 348 0.32 -6.60 -20.95
CA GLY A 348 0.66 -7.17 -22.26
C GLY A 348 -0.35 -8.21 -22.74
N ASP A 349 -0.87 -9.02 -21.81
CA ASP A 349 -1.77 -10.15 -22.11
C ASP A 349 -3.25 -9.73 -22.15
N MET A 350 -3.56 -8.51 -21.75
CA MET A 350 -4.92 -7.97 -21.88
C MET A 350 -5.19 -7.54 -23.32
N GLU A 351 -6.18 -8.17 -23.96
CA GLU A 351 -6.70 -7.78 -25.28
C GLU A 351 -6.89 -6.27 -25.38
N ARG A 352 -6.32 -5.62 -26.41
CA ARG A 352 -6.37 -4.15 -26.58
C ARG A 352 -7.80 -3.58 -26.59
N GLY A 353 -8.79 -4.34 -27.07
CA GLY A 353 -10.20 -3.95 -27.11
C GLY A 353 -10.97 -4.07 -25.78
N SER A 354 -10.33 -4.61 -24.75
CA SER A 354 -10.92 -4.76 -23.40
C SER A 354 -10.52 -3.64 -22.42
N ARG A 355 -9.65 -2.74 -22.88
CA ARG A 355 -9.19 -1.56 -22.17
C ARG A 355 -10.25 -0.47 -22.30
N PRO A 356 -10.53 0.34 -21.27
CA PRO A 356 -11.44 1.46 -21.44
C PRO A 356 -10.85 2.43 -22.46
N THR A 357 -11.68 2.86 -23.42
CA THR A 357 -11.41 4.03 -24.24
C THR A 357 -11.51 5.28 -23.37
N CYS A 358 -10.60 5.45 -22.42
CA CYS A 358 -10.58 6.61 -21.54
C CYS A 358 -9.53 7.61 -22.02
N ARG A 359 -9.94 8.46 -22.98
CA ARG A 359 -9.50 9.85 -22.97
C ARG A 359 -10.18 10.52 -21.78
N VAL A 360 -9.58 10.42 -20.59
CA VAL A 360 -9.94 11.33 -19.50
C VAL A 360 -8.86 12.39 -19.48
N SER A 361 -9.21 13.55 -20.02
CA SER A 361 -8.53 14.81 -19.81
C SER A 361 -8.14 14.97 -18.34
N ALA A 362 -6.92 15.44 -18.11
CA ALA A 362 -6.34 15.83 -16.81
C ALA A 362 -7.35 16.36 -15.76
#